data_AF-A0A6L9ZLX2-F1
#
_entry.id   AF-A0A6L9ZLX2-F1
#
_cell.length_a   1.000
_cell.length_b   1.000
_cell.length_c   1.000
_cell.angle_alpha   90.00
_cell.angle_beta   90.00
_cell.angle_gamma   90.00
#
_symmetry.space_group_name_H-M   'P 1'
#
loop_
_entity.id
_entity.type
_entity.pdbx_description
1 polymer ?
#
loop_
_entity_poly.entity_id
_entity_poly.type
_entity_poly.pdbx_seq_one_letter_code
_entity_poly.pdbx_strand_id
1 'polypeptide(L)'
;MNRVVTLTLDGDLDSGIRVTLAWGTTDKSAEGKIMSWLAPNPEIYQLYTDWQQGYRSLEYFYRKPRLTPKGVYISSVKSCEQLVDELRNTINQWLNSRSDGFDQVRDQLTTELSRHRDTRVLIQTDN
;
A
#
# COMPACT_ATOMS: atom_id res chain seq x y z
N MET A 1 12.15 3.17 25.40
CA MET A 1 11.86 4.30 24.49
C MET A 1 11.10 3.74 23.32
N ASN A 2 9.91 4.28 23.01
CA ASN A 2 9.09 3.75 21.91
C ASN A 2 9.62 4.29 20.58
N ARG A 3 10.04 3.37 19.71
CA ARG A 3 10.55 3.68 18.37
C ARG A 3 9.39 4.16 17.50
N VAL A 4 9.64 5.20 16.71
CA VAL A 4 8.69 5.70 15.72
C VAL A 4 9.37 5.74 14.37
N VAL A 5 8.69 5.21 13.36
CA VAL A 5 9.05 5.34 11.96
C VAL A 5 7.90 6.01 11.25
N THR A 6 8.19 7.05 10.48
CA THR A 6 7.21 7.81 9.71
C THR A 6 7.51 7.66 8.23
N LEU A 7 6.55 7.13 7.48
CA LEU A 7 6.55 7.07 6.03
C LEU A 7 5.60 8.14 5.51
N THR A 8 6.15 9.17 4.89
CA THR A 8 5.40 10.27 4.28
C THR A 8 5.37 10.06 2.77
N LEU A 9 4.17 10.11 2.20
CA LEU A 9 3.88 9.96 0.77
C LEU A 9 3.24 11.27 0.30
N ASP A 10 3.99 12.09 -0.43
CA ASP A 10 3.50 13.36 -0.98
C ASP A 10 3.35 13.24 -2.50
N GLY A 11 2.17 13.53 -3.05
CA GLY A 11 1.87 13.37 -4.47
C GLY A 11 0.89 12.23 -4.75
N ASP A 12 0.76 11.88 -6.02
CA ASP A 12 -0.27 10.96 -6.51
C ASP A 12 0.27 10.00 -7.58
N LEU A 13 -0.61 9.10 -8.04
CA LEU A 13 -0.25 8.09 -9.04
C LEU A 13 -0.05 8.70 -10.44
N ASP A 14 -0.52 9.91 -10.70
CA ASP A 14 -0.42 10.58 -12.01
C ASP A 14 0.88 11.36 -12.17
N SER A 15 1.35 11.98 -11.10
CA SER A 15 2.55 12.83 -11.05
C SER A 15 3.74 12.17 -10.35
N GLY A 16 3.51 11.03 -9.70
CA GLY A 16 4.49 10.32 -8.90
C GLY A 16 4.46 10.77 -7.45
N ILE A 17 5.09 9.97 -6.58
CA ILE A 17 5.01 10.16 -5.14
C ILE A 17 6.41 10.37 -4.58
N ARG A 18 6.60 11.49 -3.90
CA ARG A 18 7.77 11.71 -3.05
C ARG A 18 7.63 10.87 -1.79
N VAL A 19 8.61 10.03 -1.53
CA VAL A 19 8.63 9.19 -0.33
C VAL A 19 9.67 9.72 0.63
N THR A 20 9.27 9.99 1.87
CA THR A 20 10.19 10.30 2.96
C THR A 20 10.03 9.26 4.06
N LEU A 21 11.12 8.60 4.42
CA LEU A 21 11.19 7.74 5.60
C LEU A 21 12.00 8.46 6.67
N ALA A 22 11.39 8.72 7.82
CA ALA A 22 12.06 9.26 9.01
C ALA A 22 11.93 8.27 10.16
N TRP A 23 12.94 8.20 11.03
CA TRP A 23 12.90 7.32 12.20
C TRP A 23 13.49 8.03 13.42
N GLY A 24 13.05 7.61 14.61
CA GLY A 24 13.50 8.18 15.87
C GLY A 24 12.75 7.60 17.05
N THR A 25 12.65 8.37 18.13
CA THR A 25 11.86 8.02 19.30
C THR A 25 10.70 8.98 19.47
N THR A 26 9.68 8.57 20.24
CA THR A 26 8.46 9.40 20.46
C THR A 26 8.76 10.76 21.09
N ASP A 27 9.86 10.87 21.82
CA ASP A 27 10.29 12.01 22.62
C ASP A 27 11.32 12.94 21.93
N LYS A 28 11.79 12.62 20.72
CA LYS A 28 12.87 13.35 20.04
C LYS A 28 12.54 13.64 18.57
N SER A 29 13.24 14.64 18.02
CA SER A 29 13.31 14.85 16.57
C SER A 29 13.87 13.60 15.86
N ALA A 30 13.54 13.43 14.58
CA ALA A 30 13.99 12.30 13.78
C ALA A 30 15.51 12.12 13.87
N GLU A 31 15.95 10.93 14.28
CA GLU A 31 17.35 10.52 14.35
C GLU A 31 17.97 10.38 12.96
N GLY A 32 17.15 10.04 11.97
CA GLY A 32 17.55 10.01 10.59
C GLY A 32 16.36 10.09 9.65
N LYS A 33 16.66 10.43 8.40
CA LYS A 33 15.69 10.44 7.31
C LYS A 33 16.35 10.08 5.99
N ILE A 34 15.60 9.43 5.11
CA ILE A 34 15.94 9.22 3.70
C ILE A 34 14.75 9.60 2.84
N MET A 35 15.03 9.98 1.60
CA MET A 35 14.02 10.39 0.64
C MET A 35 14.23 9.62 -0.65
N SER A 36 13.14 9.23 -1.29
CA SER A 36 13.14 8.63 -2.62
C SER A 36 11.93 9.11 -3.41
N TRP A 37 11.78 8.59 -4.62
CA TRP A 37 10.62 8.81 -5.45
C TRP A 37 9.98 7.46 -5.80
N LEU A 38 8.68 7.48 -6.08
CA LEU A 38 7.97 6.42 -6.78
C LEU A 38 7.49 7.02 -8.10
N ALA A 39 7.88 6.44 -9.23
CA ALA A 39 7.48 6.95 -10.53
C ALA A 39 5.95 7.00 -10.68
N PRO A 40 5.41 7.90 -11.51
CA PRO A 40 4.00 7.88 -11.89
C PRO A 40 3.56 6.48 -12.37
N ASN A 41 2.41 6.03 -11.91
CA ASN A 41 1.77 4.81 -12.37
C ASN A 41 0.22 4.93 -12.32
N PRO A 42 -0.38 5.66 -13.29
CA PRO A 42 -1.82 5.88 -13.33
C PRO A 42 -2.64 4.60 -13.55
N GLU A 43 -2.01 3.54 -14.08
CA GLU A 43 -2.65 2.22 -14.26
C GLU A 43 -3.12 1.64 -12.93
N ILE A 44 -2.40 1.88 -11.83
CA ILE A 44 -2.80 1.41 -10.49
C ILE A 44 -4.16 2.00 -10.09
N TYR A 45 -4.42 3.28 -10.42
CA TYR A 45 -5.70 3.92 -10.11
C TYR A 45 -6.85 3.30 -10.92
N GLN A 46 -6.59 3.00 -12.19
CA GLN A 46 -7.57 2.33 -13.06
C GLN A 46 -7.87 0.92 -12.56
N LEU A 47 -6.85 0.10 -12.30
CA LEU A 47 -7.00 -1.26 -11.76
C LEU A 47 -7.72 -1.27 -10.40
N TYR A 48 -7.43 -0.29 -9.53
CA TYR A 48 -8.15 -0.12 -8.27
C TYR A 48 -9.63 0.20 -8.50
N THR A 49 -9.93 1.09 -9.45
CA THR A 49 -11.29 1.46 -9.81
C THR A 49 -12.06 0.26 -10.36
N ASP A 50 -11.46 -0.52 -11.25
CA ASP A 50 -12.07 -1.70 -11.85
C ASP A 50 -12.30 -2.79 -10.80
N TRP A 51 -11.31 -3.07 -9.95
CA TRP A 51 -11.48 -3.95 -8.80
C TRP A 51 -12.59 -3.48 -7.87
N GLN A 52 -12.66 -2.18 -7.54
CA GLN A 52 -13.69 -1.63 -6.67
C GLN A 52 -15.09 -1.81 -7.28
N GLN A 53 -15.24 -1.57 -8.58
CA GLN A 53 -16.49 -1.79 -9.29
C GLN A 53 -16.88 -3.28 -9.32
N GLY A 54 -15.92 -4.16 -9.62
CA GLY A 54 -16.10 -5.61 -9.56
C GLY A 54 -16.51 -6.11 -8.17
N TYR A 55 -15.84 -5.64 -7.12
CA TYR A 55 -16.19 -5.97 -5.74
C TYR A 55 -17.60 -5.49 -5.36
N ARG A 56 -18.00 -4.30 -5.85
CA ARG A 56 -19.34 -3.74 -5.59
C ARG A 56 -20.44 -4.42 -6.40
N SER A 57 -20.12 -5.02 -7.54
CA SER A 57 -21.06 -5.81 -8.34
C SER A 57 -21.24 -7.23 -7.81
N LEU A 58 -20.35 -7.71 -6.93
CA LEU A 58 -20.54 -8.96 -6.22
C LEU A 58 -21.88 -8.98 -5.48
N GLU A 59 -22.45 -10.18 -5.43
CA GLU A 59 -23.70 -10.46 -4.76
C GLU A 59 -23.63 -9.99 -3.30
N TYR A 60 -24.74 -9.41 -2.84
CA TYR A 60 -24.80 -8.71 -1.57
C TYR A 60 -24.33 -9.53 -0.35
N PHE A 61 -24.47 -10.85 -0.40
CA PHE A 61 -24.04 -11.74 0.67
C PHE A 61 -22.51 -11.81 0.81
N TYR A 62 -21.72 -11.62 -0.25
CA TYR A 62 -20.25 -11.53 -0.16
C TYR A 62 -19.79 -10.31 0.66
N ARG A 63 -20.65 -9.29 0.78
CA ARG A 63 -20.39 -8.06 1.56
C ARG A 63 -21.10 -8.05 2.91
N LYS A 64 -21.76 -9.15 3.29
CA LYS A 64 -22.51 -9.28 4.55
C LYS A 64 -22.21 -10.63 5.22
N PRO A 65 -21.35 -10.68 6.25
CA PRO A 65 -20.91 -11.93 6.88
C PRO A 65 -22.02 -12.72 7.60
N ARG A 66 -23.25 -12.20 7.67
CA ARG A 66 -24.41 -12.86 8.30
C ARG A 66 -25.37 -13.51 7.30
N LEU A 67 -25.11 -13.39 5.99
CA LEU A 67 -25.97 -13.95 4.95
C LEU A 67 -25.34 -15.22 4.36
N THR A 68 -26.13 -16.29 4.28
CA THR A 68 -25.74 -17.52 3.60
C THR A 68 -26.06 -17.44 2.11
N PRO A 69 -25.15 -17.87 1.21
CA PRO A 69 -25.43 -17.92 -0.21
C PRO A 69 -26.63 -18.85 -0.50
N LYS A 70 -27.59 -18.39 -1.31
CA LYS A 70 -28.72 -19.23 -1.77
C LYS A 70 -28.43 -19.98 -3.08
N GLY A 71 -27.21 -19.86 -3.62
CA GLY A 71 -26.82 -20.42 -4.91
C GLY A 71 -25.30 -20.35 -5.14
N VAL A 72 -24.85 -20.83 -6.30
CA VAL A 72 -23.43 -20.91 -6.70
C VAL A 72 -23.10 -19.73 -7.61
N TYR A 73 -22.30 -18.78 -7.12
CA TYR A 73 -21.95 -17.53 -7.81
C TYR A 73 -20.46 -17.50 -8.18
N ILE A 74 -20.00 -18.54 -8.89
CA ILE A 74 -18.56 -18.76 -9.14
C ILE A 74 -17.97 -17.74 -10.13
N SER A 75 -18.74 -17.28 -11.12
CA SER A 75 -18.22 -16.41 -12.18
C SER A 75 -17.90 -14.99 -11.70
N SER A 76 -18.80 -14.37 -10.92
CA SER A 76 -18.62 -13.03 -10.37
C SER A 76 -17.42 -12.97 -9.42
N VAL A 77 -17.27 -13.99 -8.57
CA VAL A 77 -16.11 -14.14 -7.69
C VAL A 77 -14.82 -14.28 -8.47
N LYS A 78 -14.76 -15.18 -9.45
CA LYS A 78 -13.55 -15.39 -10.27
C LYS A 78 -13.11 -14.11 -10.99
N SER A 79 -14.05 -13.33 -11.53
CA SER A 79 -13.72 -12.05 -12.16
C SER A 79 -13.17 -11.03 -11.16
N CYS A 80 -13.72 -10.96 -9.94
CA CYS A 80 -13.20 -10.08 -8.90
C CYS A 80 -11.83 -10.53 -8.37
N GLU A 81 -11.58 -11.85 -8.31
CA GLU A 81 -10.29 -12.43 -7.94
C GLU A 81 -9.21 -12.07 -8.99
N GLN A 82 -9.53 -12.15 -10.28
CA GLN A 82 -8.62 -11.74 -11.34
C GLN A 82 -8.23 -10.26 -11.23
N LEU A 83 -9.20 -9.38 -10.98
CA LEU A 83 -8.95 -7.94 -10.81
C LEU A 83 -8.05 -7.64 -9.60
N VAL A 84 -8.23 -8.37 -8.48
CA VAL A 84 -7.37 -8.17 -7.30
C VAL A 84 -5.97 -8.71 -7.52
N ASP A 85 -5.81 -9.81 -8.25
CA ASP A 85 -4.51 -10.38 -8.59
C ASP A 85 -3.72 -9.44 -9.51
N GLU A 86 -4.38 -8.87 -10.52
CA GLU A 86 -3.77 -7.89 -11.42
C GLU A 86 -3.33 -6.63 -10.67
N LEU A 87 -4.24 -6.03 -9.89
CA LEU A 87 -3.91 -4.86 -9.05
C LEU A 87 -2.74 -5.14 -8.10
N ARG A 88 -2.75 -6.31 -7.43
CA ARG A 88 -1.68 -6.73 -6.51
C ARG A 88 -0.35 -6.88 -7.23
N ASN A 89 -0.36 -7.50 -8.41
CA ASN A 89 0.85 -7.72 -9.19
C ASN A 89 1.44 -6.39 -9.65
N THR A 90 0.62 -5.49 -10.17
CA THR A 90 1.06 -4.16 -10.63
C THR A 90 1.61 -3.31 -9.49
N ILE A 91 0.93 -3.26 -8.34
CA ILE A 91 1.45 -2.55 -7.14
C ILE A 91 2.80 -3.14 -6.70
N ASN A 92 2.92 -4.47 -6.64
CA ASN A 92 4.17 -5.10 -6.22
C ASN A 92 5.31 -4.85 -7.22
N GLN A 93 5.04 -4.92 -8.52
CA GLN A 93 6.05 -4.62 -9.54
C GLN A 93 6.51 -3.17 -9.43
N TRP A 94 5.57 -2.24 -9.25
CA TRP A 94 5.86 -0.83 -9.08
C TRP A 94 6.71 -0.54 -7.84
N LEU A 95 6.29 -1.04 -6.67
CA LEU A 95 7.03 -0.86 -5.41
C LEU A 95 8.39 -1.58 -5.39
N ASN A 96 8.59 -2.62 -6.19
CA ASN A 96 9.86 -3.34 -6.28
C ASN A 96 10.73 -2.91 -7.47
N SER A 97 10.28 -1.92 -8.25
CA SER A 97 11.11 -1.33 -9.29
C SER A 97 12.34 -0.68 -8.68
N ARG A 98 13.50 -0.92 -9.28
CA ARG A 98 14.78 -0.34 -8.83
C ARG A 98 15.08 1.03 -9.46
N SER A 99 14.24 1.51 -10.36
CA SER A 99 14.52 2.74 -11.13
C SER A 99 14.48 4.01 -10.29
N ASP A 100 13.71 4.03 -9.20
CA ASP A 100 13.34 5.29 -8.53
C ASP A 100 13.88 5.41 -7.09
N GLY A 101 14.69 4.43 -6.66
CA GLY A 101 15.37 4.43 -5.35
C GLY A 101 14.48 4.05 -4.15
N PHE A 102 13.24 3.61 -4.39
CA PHE A 102 12.34 3.17 -3.32
C PHE A 102 12.83 1.89 -2.60
N ASP A 103 13.69 1.09 -3.24
CA ASP A 103 14.36 -0.04 -2.62
C ASP A 103 15.16 0.38 -1.37
N GLN A 104 15.82 1.53 -1.39
CA GLN A 104 16.53 2.08 -0.23
C GLN A 104 15.58 2.38 0.93
N VAL A 105 14.40 2.92 0.64
CA VAL A 105 13.34 3.17 1.64
C VAL A 105 12.85 1.86 2.24
N ARG A 106 12.56 0.86 1.40
CA ARG A 106 12.10 -0.46 1.83
C ARG A 106 13.14 -1.15 2.72
N ASP A 107 14.41 -1.12 2.32
CA ASP A 107 15.48 -1.80 3.04
C ASP A 107 15.77 -1.13 4.39
N GLN A 108 15.76 0.21 4.45
CA GLN A 108 15.88 0.96 5.70
C GLN A 108 14.66 0.74 6.62
N LEU A 109 13.44 0.77 6.08
CA LEU A 109 12.23 0.48 6.85
C LEU A 109 12.30 -0.94 7.45
N THR A 110 12.69 -1.93 6.66
CA THR A 110 12.88 -3.31 7.12
C THR A 110 13.92 -3.38 8.25
N THR A 111 15.01 -2.64 8.12
CA THR A 111 16.07 -2.56 9.14
C THR A 111 15.54 -1.98 10.46
N GLU A 112 14.83 -0.86 10.41
CA GLU A 112 14.25 -0.23 11.61
C GLU A 112 13.19 -1.11 12.28
N LEU A 113 12.35 -1.79 11.49
CA LEU A 113 11.33 -2.72 12.01
C LEU A 113 11.94 -3.98 12.60
N SER A 114 13.08 -4.47 12.09
CA SER A 114 13.74 -5.68 12.58
C SER A 114 14.58 -5.44 13.83
N ARG A 115 15.13 -4.22 13.98
CA ARG A 115 16.03 -3.87 15.09
C ARG A 115 15.30 -3.67 16.41
N HIS A 116 14.02 -3.34 16.38
CA HIS A 116 13.26 -2.92 17.56
C HIS A 116 11.96 -3.74 17.69
N ARG A 117 11.75 -4.31 18.88
CA ARG A 117 10.60 -5.19 19.16
C ARG A 117 9.25 -4.45 19.08
N ASP A 118 9.23 -3.19 19.50
CA ASP A 118 8.04 -2.35 19.53
C ASP A 118 8.31 -1.06 18.73
N THR A 119 7.87 -1.05 17.47
CA THR A 119 8.00 0.10 16.57
C THR A 119 6.62 0.59 16.15
N ARG A 120 6.34 1.86 16.41
CA ARG A 120 5.15 2.53 15.90
C ARG A 120 5.42 3.01 14.47
N VAL A 121 4.62 2.53 13.53
CA VAL A 121 4.66 2.99 12.14
C VAL A 121 3.58 4.04 11.93
N LEU A 122 3.98 5.21 11.43
CA LEU A 122 3.09 6.28 11.01
C LEU A 122 3.16 6.37 9.49
N ILE A 123 2.00 6.29 8.84
CA ILE A 123 1.87 6.54 7.41
C ILE A 123 1.18 7.89 7.27
N GLN A 124 1.80 8.80 6.54
CA GLN A 124 1.30 10.14 6.30
C GLN A 124 1.14 10.35 4.80
N THR A 125 0.02 10.95 4.44
CA THR A 125 -0.28 11.42 3.09
C THR A 125 -0.43 12.93 3.14
N ASP A 126 -0.36 13.58 1.98
CA ASP A 126 -0.58 15.03 1.82
C ASP A 126 -2.04 15.47 2.04
N ASN A 127 -2.96 14.53 2.29
CA ASN A 127 -4.33 14.72 2.79
C ASN A 127 -4.55 14.12 4.18
#